data_AF-A0A165M761-F1
#
_entry.id   AF-A0A165M761-F1
#
_cell.length_a   1.000
_cell.length_b   1.000
_cell.length_c   1.000
_cell.angle_alpha   90.00
_cell.angle_beta   90.00
_cell.angle_gamma   90.00
#
_symmetry.space_group_name_H-M   'P 1'
#
loop_
_entity.id
_entity.type
_entity.pdbx_description
1 polymer ?
#
loop_
_entity_poly.entity_id
_entity_poly.type
_entity_poly.pdbx_seq_one_letter_code
_entity_poly.pdbx_strand_id
1 'polypeptide(L)'
;SFYLHSKLVFTASVNDRNTGYLNGPSLADACPLDLVLWHHCLSHVNLNYLQRMKQKQLVQGLVIRSSSIPDPICEPCIAGK
;
A
#
# COMPACT_ATOMS: atom_id res chain seq x y z
N SER A 1 19.05 -13.21 6.58
CA SER A 1 18.20 -13.77 5.52
C SER A 1 16.84 -14.13 6.09
N PHE A 2 15.76 -13.93 5.33
CA PHE A 2 14.38 -14.15 5.76
C PHE A 2 13.71 -15.20 4.86
N TYR A 3 13.04 -16.19 5.45
CA TYR A 3 12.44 -17.31 4.74
C TYR A 3 10.93 -17.40 5.00
N LEU A 4 10.16 -17.72 3.97
CA LEU A 4 8.72 -18.02 4.02
C LEU A 4 8.48 -19.38 3.37
N HIS A 5 7.87 -20.33 4.08
CA HIS A 5 7.70 -21.72 3.61
C HIS A 5 9.02 -22.34 3.11
N SER A 6 10.12 -22.15 3.85
CA SER A 6 11.48 -22.59 3.49
C SER A 6 12.05 -21.98 2.20
N LYS A 7 11.38 -21.00 1.59
CA LYS A 7 11.87 -20.22 0.45
C LYS A 7 12.47 -18.90 0.93
N LEU A 8 13.70 -18.60 0.51
CA LEU A 8 14.33 -17.29 0.78
C LEU A 8 13.50 -16.19 0.12
N VAL A 9 12.98 -15.24 0.91
CA VAL A 9 12.14 -14.14 0.43
C VAL A 9 12.84 -12.78 0.50
N PHE A 10 13.69 -12.57 1.51
CA PHE A 10 14.46 -11.33 1.64
C PHE A 10 15.86 -11.61 2.17
N THR A 11 16.80 -10.73 1.84
CA THR A 11 18.17 -10.74 2.34
C THR A 11 18.49 -9.36 2.88
N ALA A 12 18.98 -9.26 4.10
CA ALA A 12 19.50 -8.01 4.64
C ALA A 12 21.02 -8.09 4.68
N SER A 13 21.69 -7.03 4.25
CA SER A 13 23.16 -6.90 4.26
C SER A 13 23.56 -5.49 4.67
N VAL A 14 24.73 -5.35 5.28
CA VAL A 14 25.32 -4.06 5.66
C VAL A 14 26.68 -3.94 4.96
N ASN A 15 26.98 -2.76 4.39
CA ASN A 15 28.28 -2.49 3.78
C ASN A 15 29.28 -1.89 4.80
N ASP A 16 30.53 -1.69 4.36
CA ASP A 16 31.60 -1.12 5.20
C ASP A 16 31.35 0.34 5.61
N ARG A 17 30.38 1.01 4.98
CA ARG A 17 29.90 2.36 5.34
C ARG A 17 28.69 2.31 6.27
N ASN A 18 28.40 1.15 6.87
CA ASN A 18 27.29 0.93 7.77
C ASN A 18 25.91 1.24 7.15
N THR A 19 25.79 1.16 5.83
CA THR A 19 24.53 1.30 5.09
C THR A 19 23.83 -0.05 4.99
N GLY A 20 22.60 -0.14 5.48
CA GLY A 20 21.77 -1.34 5.39
C GLY A 20 21.03 -1.44 4.05
N TYR A 21 21.06 -2.62 3.44
CA TYR A 21 20.33 -2.97 2.24
C TYR A 21 19.36 -4.10 2.55
N LEU A 22 18.11 -3.96 2.11
CA LEU A 22 17.12 -5.02 2.12
C LEU A 22 16.84 -5.43 0.67
N ASN A 23 17.39 -6.57 0.28
CA ASN A 23 17.26 -7.15 -1.05
C ASN A 23 16.11 -8.16 -1.06
N GLY A 24 15.09 -7.92 -1.88
CA GLY A 24 13.97 -8.82 -2.08
C GLY A 24 12.94 -8.24 -3.05
N PRO A 25 11.82 -8.94 -3.31
CA PRO A 25 10.76 -8.44 -4.16
C PRO A 25 10.20 -7.13 -3.59
N SER A 26 10.07 -6.12 -4.45
CA SER A 26 9.47 -4.84 -4.10
C SER A 26 8.04 -5.07 -3.59
N LEU A 27 7.75 -4.59 -2.38
CA LEU A 27 6.39 -4.58 -1.84
C LEU A 27 5.42 -3.73 -2.71
N ALA A 28 5.95 -2.92 -3.63
CA ALA A 28 5.15 -2.10 -4.53
C ALA A 28 4.36 -2.92 -5.57
N ASP A 29 4.79 -4.15 -5.90
CA ASP A 29 4.11 -5.01 -6.89
C ASP A 29 3.12 -5.98 -6.24
N ALA A 30 3.24 -6.22 -4.92
CA ALA A 30 2.46 -7.23 -4.21
C ALA A 30 1.09 -6.74 -3.73
N CYS A 31 0.85 -5.42 -3.67
CA CYS A 31 -0.41 -4.86 -3.24
C CYS A 31 -1.10 -4.18 -4.43
N PRO A 32 -2.30 -4.63 -4.83
CA PRO A 32 -3.04 -3.93 -5.87
C PRO A 32 -3.28 -2.49 -5.40
N LEU A 33 -2.91 -1.54 -6.26
CA LEU A 33 -3.07 -0.10 -6.04
C LEU A 33 -4.57 0.22 -6.02
N ASP A 34 -5.17 -0.02 -4.86
CA ASP A 34 -6.61 -0.08 -4.70
C ASP A 34 -7.10 1.05 -3.84
N LEU A 35 -8.40 1.31 -3.92
CA LEU A 35 -9.02 2.42 -3.20
C LEU A 35 -8.79 2.31 -1.67
N VAL A 36 -8.79 1.09 -1.12
CA VAL A 36 -8.53 0.83 0.30
C VAL A 36 -7.09 1.18 0.68
N LEU A 37 -6.12 0.86 -0.19
CA LEU A 37 -4.72 1.18 0.05
C LEU A 37 -4.54 2.70 0.12
N TRP A 38 -5.09 3.44 -0.85
CA TRP A 38 -5.06 4.90 -0.83
C TRP A 38 -5.79 5.49 0.38
N HIS A 39 -6.90 4.89 0.80
CA HIS A 39 -7.60 5.27 2.02
C HIS A 39 -6.70 5.14 3.26
N HIS A 40 -5.99 4.01 3.43
CA HIS A 40 -5.06 3.82 4.54
C HIS A 40 -3.83 4.75 4.46
N CYS A 41 -3.23 4.89 3.28
CA CYS A 41 -2.04 5.72 3.08
C CYS A 41 -2.32 7.22 3.30
N LEU A 42 -3.55 7.67 3.08
CA LEU A 42 -3.97 9.08 3.24
C LEU A 42 -4.71 9.31 4.55
N SER A 43 -4.32 8.60 5.62
CA SER A 43 -4.89 8.76 6.97
C SER A 43 -6.41 8.63 6.99
N HIS A 44 -6.92 7.55 6.39
CA HIS A 44 -8.33 7.19 6.39
C HIS A 44 -9.27 8.22 5.71
N VAL A 45 -8.79 8.93 4.68
CA VAL A 45 -9.63 9.87 3.92
C VAL A 45 -10.85 9.16 3.30
N ASN A 46 -12.02 9.79 3.33
CA ASN A 46 -13.27 9.17 2.90
C ASN A 46 -13.17 8.49 1.52
N LEU A 47 -13.59 7.23 1.42
CA LEU A 47 -13.57 6.45 0.17
C LEU A 47 -14.33 7.14 -0.98
N ASN A 48 -15.46 7.76 -0.69
CA ASN A 48 -16.24 8.53 -1.68
C ASN A 48 -15.45 9.74 -2.19
N TYR A 49 -14.66 10.36 -1.32
CA TYR A 49 -13.80 11.48 -1.71
C TYR A 49 -12.68 11.01 -2.65
N LEU A 50 -12.04 9.87 -2.37
CA LEU A 50 -11.05 9.27 -3.26
C LEU A 50 -11.64 8.88 -4.62
N GLN A 51 -12.84 8.29 -4.64
CA GLN A 51 -13.56 7.97 -5.87
C GLN A 51 -13.86 9.24 -6.67
N ARG A 52 -14.30 10.30 -6.00
CA ARG A 52 -14.57 11.60 -6.63
C ARG A 52 -13.28 12.20 -7.21
N MET A 53 -12.15 12.13 -6.50
CA MET A 53 -10.86 12.61 -7.01
C MET A 53 -10.41 11.82 -8.24
N LYS A 54 -10.59 10.49 -8.26
CA LYS A 54 -10.34 9.64 -9.43
C LYS A 54 -11.24 10.02 -10.61
N GLN A 55 -12.55 10.06 -10.40
CA GLN A 55 -13.54 10.32 -11.46
C GLN A 55 -13.37 11.71 -12.09
N LYS A 56 -13.10 12.73 -11.25
CA LYS A 56 -12.92 14.11 -11.71
C LYS A 56 -11.47 14.44 -12.09
N GLN A 57 -10.56 13.46 -12.04
CA GLN A 57 -9.14 13.63 -12.34
C GLN A 57 -8.50 14.84 -11.61
N LEU A 58 -8.82 15.02 -10.33
CA LEU A 58 -8.43 16.21 -9.56
C LEU A 58 -6.98 16.19 -9.08
N VAL A 59 -6.29 15.04 -9.21
CA VAL A 59 -4.95 14.81 -8.68
C VAL A 59 -4.11 14.04 -9.71
N GLN A 60 -2.83 14.38 -9.78
CA GLN A 60 -1.85 13.63 -10.56
C GLN A 60 -1.25 12.53 -9.68
N GLY A 61 -1.07 11.32 -10.23
CA GLY A 61 -0.46 10.19 -9.52
C GLY A 61 -1.41 9.30 -8.72
N LEU A 62 -2.71 9.64 -8.61
CA LEU A 62 -3.71 8.73 -8.04
C LEU A 62 -4.05 7.63 -9.05
N VAL A 63 -3.30 6.53 -8.96
CA VAL A 63 -3.50 5.34 -9.80
C VAL A 63 -4.31 4.32 -8.99
N ILE A 64 -5.55 4.07 -9.40
CA ILE A 64 -6.42 3.04 -8.81
C ILE A 64 -6.71 2.00 -9.89
N ARG A 65 -6.04 0.85 -9.82
CA ARG A 65 -6.06 -0.19 -10.87
C ARG A 65 -7.16 -1.23 -10.66
N SER A 66 -7.53 -1.52 -9.43
CA SER A 66 -8.62 -2.46 -9.17
C SER A 66 -9.99 -1.85 -9.40
N SER A 67 -10.90 -2.72 -9.83
CA SER A 67 -12.34 -2.51 -9.91
C SER A 67 -13.10 -3.12 -8.73
N SER A 68 -12.40 -3.68 -7.74
CA SER A 68 -13.02 -4.25 -6.54
C SER A 68 -13.78 -3.16 -5.78
N ILE A 69 -15.00 -3.52 -5.37
CA ILE A 69 -15.81 -2.68 -4.50
C ILE A 69 -15.22 -2.84 -3.09
N PRO A 70 -14.75 -1.76 -2.44
CA PRO A 70 -14.25 -1.84 -1.08
C PRO A 70 -15.36 -2.20 -0.11
N ASP A 71 -15.01 -2.89 0.97
CA ASP A 71 -15.90 -2.97 2.12
C ASP A 71 -16.22 -1.54 2.60
N PRO A 72 -17.50 -1.16 2.76
CA PRO A 72 -17.86 0.15 3.28
C PRO A 72 -17.39 0.37 4.73
N ILE A 73 -17.05 -0.70 5.45
CA ILE A 73 -16.62 -0.66 6.84
C ILE A 73 -15.09 -0.65 6.93
N CYS A 74 -14.56 0.42 7.50
CA CYS A 74 -13.17 0.50 7.93
C CYS A 74 -13.14 0.55 9.47
N GLU A 75 -12.68 -0.54 10.11
CA GLU A 75 -12.59 -0.63 11.58
C GLU A 75 -11.78 0.53 12.18
N PRO A 76 -10.68 0.99 11.54
CA PRO A 76 -10.10 2.30 11.80
C PRO A 76 -11.08 3.46 11.92
N CYS A 77 -11.82 3.76 10.86
CA CYS A 77 -12.74 4.89 10.86
C CYS A 77 -13.81 4.76 11.94
N ILE A 78 -14.30 3.54 12.20
CA ILE A 78 -15.30 3.30 13.26
C ILE A 78 -14.72 3.57 14.65
N ALA A 79 -13.48 3.16 14.88
CA ALA A 79 -12.79 3.37 16.15
C ALA A 79 -12.29 4.82 16.34
N GLY A 80 -12.59 5.71 15.40
CA GLY A 80 -12.16 7.12 15.45
C GLY A 80 -10.69 7.34 15.08
N LYS A 81 -10.12 6.45 14.26
CA LYS A 81 -8.74 6.57 13.75
C LYS A 81 -8.60 7.66 12.70
#